data_AF-A0A936AYQ8-F1
#
_entry.id   AF-A0A936AYQ8-F1
#
_cell.length_a   1.000
_cell.length_b   1.000
_cell.length_c   1.000
_cell.angle_alpha   90.00
_cell.angle_beta   90.00
_cell.angle_gamma   90.00
#
_symmetry.space_group_name_H-M   'P 1'
#
loop_
_entity.id
_entity.type
_entity.pdbx_description
1 polymer ?
#
loop_
_entity_poly.entity_id
_entity_poly.type
_entity_poly.pdbx_seq_one_letter_code
_entity_poly.pdbx_strand_id
1 'polypeptide(L)'
;MGYLVLVRHGQARTFEQDSDRLSDLGEDQARALGRFWLSQSESFDEIYSGTLVRQRRTAEITGDCYSTAGRSWPKLIHTPEFNEYDSVGILDKMMPALAENDLEFRKLVLEFEKTGAHPIATAIFNTCSKP
;
A
#
# COMPACT_ATOMS: atom_id res chain seq x y z
N MET A 1 -21.25 4.84 -20.68
CA MET A 1 -20.88 5.30 -19.33
C MET A 1 -19.82 4.34 -18.83
N GLY A 2 -18.67 4.83 -18.37
CA GLY A 2 -17.61 4.00 -17.78
C GLY A 2 -17.44 4.33 -16.31
N TYR A 3 -16.83 3.43 -15.54
CA TYR A 3 -16.47 3.65 -14.15
C TYR A 3 -15.02 3.24 -13.91
N LEU A 4 -14.39 3.90 -12.94
CA LEU A 4 -13.03 3.61 -12.50
C LEU A 4 -13.09 3.23 -11.03
N VAL A 5 -12.54 2.06 -10.70
CA VAL A 5 -12.43 1.60 -9.31
C VAL A 5 -10.99 1.71 -8.86
N LEU A 6 -10.74 2.49 -7.83
CA LEU A 6 -9.42 2.66 -7.24
C LEU A 6 -9.35 1.87 -5.94
N VAL A 7 -8.34 1.01 -5.85
CA VAL A 7 -8.09 0.18 -4.67
C VAL A 7 -6.68 0.44 -4.19
N ARG A 8 -6.56 0.77 -2.90
CA ARG A 8 -5.26 0.77 -2.23
C ARG A 8 -4.84 -0.68 -1.98
N HIS A 9 -3.56 -0.97 -2.17
CA HIS A 9 -3.00 -2.30 -1.88
C HIS A 9 -3.33 -2.76 -0.44
N GLY A 10 -3.39 -4.07 -0.22
CA GLY A 10 -3.53 -4.65 1.12
C GLY A 10 -2.38 -4.25 2.04
N GLN A 11 -2.54 -4.42 3.35
CA GLN A 11 -1.53 -4.05 4.33
C GLN A 11 -0.15 -4.65 4.00
N ALA A 12 0.89 -3.82 4.02
CA ALA A 12 2.27 -4.25 3.79
C ALA A 12 2.95 -4.73 5.08
N ARG A 13 4.04 -5.50 4.95
CA ARG A 13 4.92 -5.84 6.08
C ARG A 13 5.65 -4.60 6.57
N THR A 14 5.80 -4.49 7.88
CA THR A 14 6.47 -3.34 8.49
C THR A 14 7.91 -3.71 8.84
N PHE A 15 8.87 -2.88 8.45
CA PHE A 15 10.27 -2.91 8.93
C PHE A 15 11.07 -4.23 8.80
N GLU A 16 10.74 -5.10 7.85
CA GLU A 16 11.60 -6.22 7.43
C GLU A 16 12.48 -5.81 6.24
N GLN A 17 13.58 -6.54 5.99
CA GLN A 17 14.49 -6.34 4.85
C GLN A 17 13.78 -6.49 3.47
N ASP A 18 12.50 -6.88 3.45
CA ASP A 18 11.60 -7.03 2.29
C ASP A 18 10.23 -6.35 2.55
N SER A 19 10.22 -5.09 2.99
CA SER A 19 8.98 -4.35 3.34
C SER A 19 8.02 -4.12 2.17
N ASP A 20 8.50 -4.23 0.92
CA ASP A 20 7.64 -4.24 -0.26
C ASP A 20 6.98 -5.62 -0.46
N ARG A 21 6.23 -6.08 0.54
CA ARG A 21 5.39 -7.29 0.45
C ARG A 21 4.14 -7.09 1.28
N LEU A 22 3.07 -7.80 0.91
CA LEU A 22 1.89 -7.87 1.76
C LEU A 22 2.20 -8.63 3.06
N SER A 23 1.58 -8.19 4.16
CA SER A 23 1.44 -9.02 5.35
C SER A 23 0.40 -10.11 5.11
N ASP A 24 0.32 -11.10 5.99
CA ASP A 24 -0.71 -12.14 5.91
C ASP A 24 -2.12 -11.52 5.94
N LEU A 25 -2.32 -10.49 6.77
CA LEU A 25 -3.54 -9.69 6.79
C LEU A 25 -3.78 -8.96 5.46
N GLY A 26 -2.73 -8.41 4.84
CA GLY A 26 -2.82 -7.76 3.54
C GLY A 26 -3.25 -8.72 2.43
N GLU A 27 -2.78 -9.96 2.45
CA GLU A 27 -3.26 -11.00 1.54
C GLU A 27 -4.73 -11.34 1.80
N ASP A 28 -5.15 -11.46 3.06
CA ASP A 28 -6.54 -11.73 3.42
C ASP A 28 -7.50 -10.61 3.00
N GLN A 29 -7.05 -9.35 3.10
CA GLN A 29 -7.75 -8.19 2.57
C GLN A 29 -7.96 -8.31 1.04
N ALA A 30 -6.93 -8.69 0.29
CA ALA A 30 -7.02 -8.89 -1.15
C ALA A 30 -7.97 -10.04 -1.54
N ARG A 31 -7.98 -11.14 -0.76
CA ARG A 31 -8.95 -12.24 -0.92
C ARG A 31 -10.37 -11.80 -0.61
N ALA A 32 -10.55 -11.03 0.46
CA ALA A 32 -11.86 -10.52 0.87
C ALA A 32 -12.45 -9.61 -0.20
N LEU A 33 -11.63 -8.75 -0.81
CA LEU A 33 -12.01 -7.91 -1.94
C LEU A 33 -12.51 -8.74 -3.14
N GLY A 34 -11.74 -9.75 -3.55
CA GLY A 34 -12.13 -10.63 -4.66
C GLY A 34 -13.45 -11.35 -4.40
N ARG A 35 -13.63 -11.90 -3.20
CA ARG A 35 -14.91 -12.53 -2.79
C ARG A 35 -16.07 -11.53 -2.79
N PHE A 36 -15.83 -10.31 -2.31
CA PHE A 36 -16.85 -9.26 -2.29
C PHE A 36 -17.30 -8.91 -3.72
N TRP A 37 -16.39 -8.60 -4.62
CA TRP A 37 -16.74 -8.26 -6.00
C TRP A 37 -17.43 -9.40 -6.75
N LEU A 38 -17.00 -10.66 -6.54
CA LEU A 38 -17.70 -11.83 -7.07
C LEU A 38 -19.15 -11.93 -6.54
N SER A 39 -19.37 -11.63 -5.26
CA SER A 39 -20.72 -11.63 -4.66
C SER A 39 -21.63 -10.55 -5.26
N GLN A 40 -21.04 -9.45 -5.71
CA GLN A 40 -21.73 -8.35 -6.38
C GLN A 40 -21.84 -8.57 -7.90
N SER A 41 -21.32 -9.69 -8.42
CA SER A 41 -21.23 -9.96 -9.86
C SER A 41 -20.47 -8.88 -10.66
N GLU A 42 -19.50 -8.23 -10.02
CA GLU A 42 -18.66 -7.21 -10.64
C GLU A 42 -17.69 -7.83 -11.64
N SER A 43 -17.47 -7.14 -12.76
CA SER A 43 -16.53 -7.51 -13.81
C SER A 43 -15.70 -6.29 -14.22
N PHE A 44 -14.50 -6.55 -14.74
CA PHE A 44 -13.59 -5.50 -15.18
C PHE A 44 -13.09 -5.81 -16.58
N ASP A 45 -13.00 -4.78 -17.41
CA ASP A 45 -12.45 -4.89 -18.76
C ASP A 45 -10.92 -4.77 -18.75
N GLU A 46 -10.37 -4.01 -17.81
CA GLU A 46 -8.93 -3.73 -17.69
C GLU A 46 -8.51 -3.67 -16.23
N ILE A 47 -7.31 -4.18 -15.92
CA ILE A 47 -6.73 -4.15 -14.58
C ILE A 47 -5.35 -3.49 -14.64
N TYR A 48 -5.15 -2.48 -13.81
CA TYR A 48 -3.89 -1.74 -13.68
C TYR A 48 -3.35 -1.84 -12.26
N SER A 49 -2.03 -1.84 -12.14
CA SER A 49 -1.32 -1.64 -10.87
C SER A 49 0.00 -0.93 -11.12
N GLY A 50 0.60 -0.33 -10.10
CA GLY A 50 2.02 0.04 -10.19
C GLY A 50 2.92 -1.18 -10.16
N THR A 51 4.22 -0.96 -10.20
CA THR A 51 5.24 -2.03 -10.29
C THR A 51 5.60 -2.63 -8.94
N LEU A 52 5.21 -1.97 -7.84
CA LEU A 52 5.54 -2.39 -6.49
C LEU A 52 4.91 -3.75 -6.17
N VAL A 53 5.67 -4.60 -5.48
CA VAL A 53 5.30 -6.01 -5.26
C VAL A 53 3.98 -6.10 -4.51
N ARG A 54 3.77 -5.29 -3.47
CA ARG A 54 2.50 -5.28 -2.70
C ARG A 54 1.28 -4.89 -3.54
N GLN A 55 1.45 -3.98 -4.52
CA GLN A 55 0.38 -3.55 -5.40
C GLN A 55 0.02 -4.67 -6.39
N ARG A 56 1.04 -5.23 -7.06
CA ARG A 56 0.85 -6.36 -7.99
C ARG A 56 0.24 -7.57 -7.28
N ARG A 57 0.76 -7.91 -6.11
CA ARG A 57 0.30 -9.05 -5.31
C ARG A 57 -1.17 -8.90 -4.89
N THR A 58 -1.62 -7.68 -4.57
CA THR A 58 -3.03 -7.42 -4.27
C THR A 58 -3.91 -7.75 -5.48
N ALA A 59 -3.54 -7.26 -6.67
CA ALA A 59 -4.29 -7.52 -7.91
C ALA A 59 -4.27 -9.01 -8.31
N GLU A 60 -3.12 -9.68 -8.13
CA GLU A 60 -2.97 -11.12 -8.39
C GLU A 60 -3.88 -11.96 -7.49
N ILE A 61 -3.86 -11.74 -6.17
CA ILE A 61 -4.70 -12.49 -5.22
C ILE A 61 -6.20 -12.27 -5.51
N THR A 62 -6.58 -11.05 -5.86
CA THR A 62 -7.96 -10.76 -6.27
C THR A 62 -8.32 -11.51 -7.57
N GLY A 63 -7.42 -11.52 -8.57
CA GLY A 63 -7.59 -12.27 -9.82
C GLY A 63 -7.63 -13.79 -9.65
N ASP A 64 -6.90 -14.34 -8.68
CA ASP A 64 -6.95 -15.75 -8.31
C ASP A 64 -8.35 -16.14 -7.81
N CYS A 65 -9.04 -15.25 -7.08
CA CYS A 65 -10.42 -15.47 -6.66
C CYS A 65 -11.36 -15.59 -7.86
N TYR A 66 -11.19 -14.72 -8.87
CA TYR A 66 -11.97 -14.76 -10.11
C TYR A 66 -11.71 -16.03 -10.90
N SER A 67 -10.43 -16.39 -11.08
CA SER A 67 -10.02 -17.58 -11.80
C SER A 67 -10.57 -18.86 -11.15
N THR A 68 -10.50 -18.94 -9.82
CA THR A 68 -11.07 -20.06 -9.05
C THR A 68 -12.60 -20.16 -9.20
N ALA A 69 -13.28 -19.02 -9.33
CA ALA A 69 -14.72 -18.96 -9.58
C ALA A 69 -15.10 -19.15 -11.06
N GLY A 70 -14.15 -19.46 -11.95
CA GLY A 70 -14.40 -19.60 -13.39
C GLY A 70 -14.79 -18.29 -14.08
N ARG A 71 -14.46 -17.14 -13.49
CA ARG A 71 -14.69 -15.81 -14.06
C ARG A 71 -13.42 -15.27 -14.70
N SER A 72 -13.59 -14.45 -15.74
CA SER A 72 -12.45 -13.80 -16.39
C SER A 72 -11.86 -12.72 -15.47
N TRP A 73 -10.54 -12.68 -15.41
CA TRP A 73 -9.76 -11.58 -14.86
C TRP A 73 -8.83 -11.08 -15.96
N PRO A 74 -8.93 -9.80 -16.39
CA PRO A 74 -8.07 -9.28 -17.45
C PRO A 74 -6.59 -9.37 -17.09
N LYS A 75 -5.75 -9.34 -18.12
CA LYS A 75 -4.30 -9.29 -17.93
C LYS A 75 -3.93 -8.02 -17.16
N LEU A 76 -3.13 -8.20 -16.10
CA LEU A 76 -2.61 -7.09 -15.30
C LEU A 76 -1.64 -6.23 -16.12
N ILE A 77 -1.89 -4.92 -16.17
CA ILE A 77 -1.04 -3.92 -16.82
C ILE A 77 -0.24 -3.19 -15.73
N HIS A 78 1.09 -3.24 -15.83
CA HIS A 78 1.98 -2.55 -14.91
C HIS A 78 2.24 -1.12 -15.37
N THR A 79 1.99 -0.15 -14.50
CA THR A 79 2.04 1.28 -14.78
C THR A 79 2.89 1.96 -13.70
N PRO A 80 4.21 2.14 -13.90
CA PRO A 80 5.11 2.69 -12.89
C PRO A 80 4.67 4.04 -12.29
N GLU A 81 3.90 4.82 -13.05
CA GLU A 81 3.32 6.10 -12.65
C GLU A 81 2.29 5.96 -11.50
N PHE A 82 1.83 4.74 -11.22
CA PHE A 82 0.94 4.42 -10.09
C PHE A 82 1.69 3.95 -8.84
N ASN A 83 3.03 3.92 -8.87
CA ASN A 83 3.82 3.68 -7.67
C ASN A 83 3.59 4.81 -6.65
N GLU A 84 3.69 4.50 -5.35
CA GLU A 84 3.63 5.58 -4.36
C GLU A 84 4.82 6.55 -4.52
N TYR A 85 4.61 7.79 -4.10
CA TYR A 85 5.66 8.80 -4.10
C TYR A 85 6.79 8.43 -3.12
N ASP A 86 7.99 8.92 -3.40
CA ASP A 86 9.18 8.70 -2.57
C ASP A 86 9.11 9.48 -1.26
N SER A 87 8.39 8.93 -0.28
CA SER A 87 8.23 9.55 1.03
C SER A 87 9.54 9.61 1.81
N VAL A 88 10.44 8.63 1.61
CA VAL A 88 11.74 8.58 2.29
C VAL A 88 12.63 9.71 1.77
N GLY A 89 12.79 9.85 0.46
CA GLY A 89 13.58 10.93 -0.11
C GLY A 89 13.01 12.34 0.18
N ILE A 90 11.69 12.46 0.32
CA ILE A 90 11.06 13.71 0.80
C ILE A 90 11.45 13.96 2.26
N LEU A 91 11.29 12.99 3.14
CA LEU A 91 11.64 13.13 4.55
C LEU A 91 13.13 13.44 4.73
N ASP A 92 14.02 12.71 4.06
CA ASP A 92 15.47 12.91 4.13
C ASP A 92 15.87 14.34 3.74
N LYS A 93 15.18 14.95 2.76
CA LYS A 93 15.45 16.32 2.31
C LYS A 93 14.79 17.38 3.18
N MET A 94 13.53 17.17 3.56
CA MET A 94 12.74 18.19 4.27
C MET A 94 13.01 18.21 5.76
N MET A 95 13.27 17.05 6.37
CA MET A 95 13.44 16.92 7.82
C MET A 95 14.61 17.78 8.36
N PRO A 96 15.81 17.80 7.74
CA PRO A 96 16.88 18.70 8.17
C PRO A 96 16.49 20.19 8.06
N ALA A 97 15.94 20.59 6.91
CA ALA A 97 15.54 21.98 6.66
C ALA A 97 14.45 22.47 7.63
N LEU A 98 13.49 21.61 7.96
CA LEU A 98 12.45 21.93 8.95
C LEU A 98 13.04 21.97 10.36
N ALA A 99 13.91 21.02 10.71
CA ALA A 99 14.58 21.00 12.01
C ALA A 99 15.48 22.22 12.22
N GLU A 100 16.06 22.80 11.17
CA GLU A 100 16.83 24.05 11.26
C GLU A 100 15.97 25.24 11.70
N ASN A 101 14.72 25.32 11.21
CA ASN A 101 13.86 26.48 11.36
C ASN A 101 12.81 26.36 12.48
N ASP A 102 12.61 25.15 13.04
CA ASP A 102 11.64 24.89 14.10
C ASP A 102 12.27 24.08 15.25
N LEU A 103 12.35 24.69 16.44
CA LEU A 103 12.91 24.10 17.65
C LEU A 103 12.10 22.91 18.18
N GLU A 104 10.77 22.93 18.06
CA GLU A 104 9.93 21.82 18.49
C GLU A 104 10.03 20.66 17.51
N PHE A 105 10.05 20.95 16.21
CA PHE A 105 10.29 19.93 15.20
C PHE A 105 11.67 19.28 15.36
N ARG A 106 12.71 20.07 15.65
CA ARG A 106 14.06 19.54 15.94
C ARG A 106 14.06 18.55 17.10
N LYS A 107 13.29 18.81 18.17
CA LYS A 107 13.18 17.88 19.31
C LYS A 107 12.55 16.55 18.87
N LEU A 108 11.51 16.59 18.04
CA LEU A 108 10.86 15.39 17.50
C LEU A 108 11.82 14.55 16.64
N VAL A 109 12.65 15.20 15.81
CA VAL A 109 13.67 14.51 14.99
C VAL A 109 14.73 13.84 15.88
N LEU A 110 15.23 14.52 16.91
CA LEU A 110 16.21 13.94 17.82
C LEU A 110 15.64 12.77 18.64
N GLU A 111 14.36 12.83 18.99
CA GLU A 111 13.67 11.72 19.67
C GLU A 111 13.47 10.53 18.72
N PHE A 112 13.06 10.81 17.48
CA PHE A 112 12.93 9.85 16.39
C PHE A 112 14.23 9.08 16.17
N GLU A 113 15.36 9.77 16.03
CA GLU A 113 16.69 9.17 15.83
C GLU A 113 17.13 8.28 17.01
N LYS A 114 16.84 8.70 18.25
CA LYS A 114 17.19 7.95 19.46
C LYS A 114 16.42 6.65 19.62
N THR A 115 15.16 6.62 19.16
CA THR A 115 14.34 5.41 19.29
C THR A 115 14.75 4.28 18.35
N GLY A 116 15.61 4.53 17.35
CA GLY A 116 16.04 3.52 16.37
C GLY A 116 14.91 2.90 15.54
N ALA A 117 13.67 3.35 15.76
CA ALA A 117 12.47 2.96 15.08
C ALA A 117 11.91 4.22 14.43
N HIS A 118 11.39 4.09 13.21
CA HIS A 118 10.80 5.18 12.43
C HIS A 118 9.32 5.36 12.88
N PRO A 119 8.98 6.04 14.00
CA PRO A 119 7.67 5.93 14.65
C PRO A 119 6.60 6.73 13.90
N ILE A 120 7.01 7.61 12.97
CA ILE A 120 6.10 8.33 12.06
C ILE A 120 5.36 7.32 11.16
N ALA A 121 6.02 6.22 10.74
CA ALA A 121 5.32 5.18 9.98
C ALA A 121 4.39 4.35 10.90
N THR A 122 4.83 4.03 12.13
CA THR A 122 3.99 3.30 13.09
C THR A 122 2.74 4.08 13.51
N ALA A 123 2.83 5.40 13.69
CA ALA A 123 1.69 6.24 14.07
C ALA A 123 0.75 6.55 12.90
N ILE A 124 1.29 6.78 11.69
CA ILE A 124 0.47 7.02 10.49
C ILE A 124 -0.25 5.73 10.04
N PHE A 125 0.37 4.55 10.15
CA PHE A 125 -0.23 3.30 9.70
C PHE A 125 -1.12 2.59 10.76
N ASN A 126 -0.83 2.68 12.07
CA ASN A 126 -1.69 2.08 13.10
C ASN A 126 -3.07 2.75 13.25
N THR A 127 -3.29 3.93 12.66
CA THR A 127 -4.63 4.53 12.58
C THR A 127 -5.53 3.81 11.57
N CYS A 128 -4.97 3.06 10.61
CA CYS A 128 -5.72 2.26 9.64
C CYS A 128 -6.00 0.82 10.10
N SER A 129 -5.46 0.39 11.26
CA SER A 129 -5.53 -0.99 11.75
C SER A 129 -6.37 -1.15 13.04
N LYS A 130 -7.13 -0.12 13.44
CA LYS A 130 -8.12 -0.27 14.52
C LYS A 130 -9.51 -0.51 13.93
N PRO A 131 -10.24 -1.54 14.41
CA PRO A 131 -11.62 -1.80 13.99
C PRO A 131 -12.57 -0.66 14.37
#